data_AF-V6KZS1-F1
#
_entry.id   AF-V6KZS1-F1
#
_cell.length_a   1.000
_cell.length_b   1.000
_cell.length_c   1.000
_cell.angle_alpha   90.00
_cell.angle_beta   90.00
_cell.angle_gamma   90.00
#
_symmetry.space_group_name_H-M   'P 1'
#
loop_
_entity.id
_entity.type
_entity.pdbx_description
1 polymer ?
#
loop_
_entity_poly.entity_id
_entity_poly.type
_entity_poly.pdbx_seq_one_letter_code
_entity_poly.pdbx_strand_id
1 'polypeptide(L)'
;MDSLFPRPRTEIAPGAVHVPGWLDAGGRRELVAACREWAGGPVPLRRTRLPRGGVMSVQTVCLGWHWRPYRYSRTADDVNGRRVAPFPVWLGDLGRRAVADACGPAVAEGYAPDAALVNFYDEHATMGMHQDKDERGDDPVVSLSIGATCVFRFGNTQTRGRPYTDVELASGDLFVFGGPARFAYHGVPRVRPGTADPSSGLERGRLNLTLRVTGLAG
;
A
#
# COMPACT_ATOMS: atom_id res chain seq x y z
N MET A 1 5.42 -20.13 5.23
CA MET A 1 6.18 -21.12 4.45
C MET A 1 7.52 -20.51 4.14
N ASP A 2 8.55 -20.86 4.91
CA ASP A 2 9.92 -20.51 4.56
C ASP A 2 10.35 -21.41 3.41
N SER A 3 10.51 -20.78 2.25
CA SER A 3 11.14 -21.41 1.09
C SER A 3 12.60 -21.73 1.44
N LEU A 4 13.09 -22.91 1.02
CA LEU A 4 14.48 -23.34 1.22
C LEU A 4 15.50 -22.33 0.63
N PHE A 5 15.05 -21.49 -0.29
CA PHE A 5 15.83 -20.43 -0.91
C PHE A 5 15.15 -19.05 -0.76
N PRO A 6 15.92 -17.98 -0.49
CA PRO A 6 15.37 -16.63 -0.47
C PRO A 6 14.81 -16.26 -1.85
N ARG A 7 13.63 -15.63 -1.88
CA ARG A 7 13.03 -15.12 -3.12
C ARG A 7 13.81 -13.87 -3.56
N PRO A 8 14.30 -13.79 -4.80
CA PRO A 8 15.16 -12.68 -5.22
C PRO A 8 14.34 -11.39 -5.47
N ARG A 9 15.01 -10.24 -5.33
CA ARG A 9 14.53 -8.97 -5.87
C ARG A 9 14.27 -9.13 -7.37
N THR A 10 13.07 -8.78 -7.82
CA THR A 10 12.65 -8.98 -9.21
C THR A 10 12.02 -7.70 -9.77
N GLU A 11 12.47 -7.27 -10.94
CA GLU A 11 11.77 -6.25 -11.73
C GLU A 11 10.64 -6.94 -12.53
N ILE A 12 9.40 -6.62 -12.18
CA ILE A 12 8.19 -7.25 -12.75
C ILE A 12 7.82 -6.61 -14.09
N ALA A 13 8.10 -5.32 -14.22
CA ALA A 13 7.97 -4.51 -15.43
C ALA A 13 8.88 -3.28 -15.27
N PRO A 14 9.25 -2.57 -16.36
CA PRO A 14 10.08 -1.37 -16.26
C PRO A 14 9.55 -0.36 -15.23
N GLY A 15 10.30 -0.15 -14.15
CA GLY A 15 9.91 0.75 -13.05
C GLY A 15 8.98 0.13 -11.99
N ALA A 16 8.76 -1.19 -11.99
CA ALA A 16 7.99 -1.92 -10.99
C ALA A 16 8.81 -3.08 -10.40
N VAL A 17 9.13 -2.99 -9.11
CA VAL A 17 10.09 -3.88 -8.44
C VAL A 17 9.44 -4.53 -7.23
N HIS A 18 9.58 -5.85 -7.13
CA HIS A 18 9.23 -6.65 -5.96
C HIS A 18 10.50 -7.01 -5.18
N VAL A 19 10.52 -6.72 -3.89
CA VAL A 19 11.60 -7.07 -2.96
C VAL A 19 11.03 -7.96 -1.85
N PRO A 20 11.13 -9.29 -1.99
CA PRO A 20 10.63 -10.24 -1.01
C PRO A 20 11.31 -10.12 0.35
N GLY A 21 10.54 -10.21 1.45
CA GLY A 21 11.09 -10.24 2.81
C GLY A 21 11.90 -9.00 3.21
N TRP A 22 11.68 -7.86 2.55
CA TRP A 22 12.40 -6.61 2.78
C TRP A 22 12.22 -6.07 4.20
N LEU A 23 11.01 -6.21 4.75
CA LEU A 23 10.71 -5.82 6.12
C LEU A 23 10.95 -7.00 7.07
N ASP A 24 11.86 -6.81 8.01
CA ASP A 24 12.21 -7.82 9.00
C ASP A 24 11.08 -8.08 10.02
N ALA A 25 11.28 -9.03 10.93
CA ALA A 25 10.30 -9.36 11.95
C ALA A 25 10.01 -8.20 12.92
N GLY A 26 11.00 -7.37 13.24
CA GLY A 26 10.84 -6.21 14.12
C GLY A 26 9.99 -5.13 13.47
N GLY A 27 10.34 -4.72 12.27
CA GLY A 27 9.61 -3.72 11.49
C GLY A 27 8.19 -4.15 11.16
N ARG A 28 7.94 -5.44 10.91
CA ARG A 28 6.56 -5.98 10.76
C ARG A 28 5.73 -5.74 12.02
N ARG A 29 6.26 -6.06 13.19
CA ARG A 29 5.56 -5.86 14.48
C ARG A 29 5.30 -4.37 14.76
N GLU A 30 6.31 -3.53 14.51
CA GLU A 30 6.20 -2.09 14.71
C GLU A 30 5.12 -1.48 13.81
N LEU A 31 5.11 -1.82 12.52
CA LEU A 31 4.06 -1.35 11.61
C LEU A 31 2.68 -1.87 11.99
N VAL A 32 2.55 -3.12 12.45
CA VAL A 32 1.26 -3.64 12.92
C VAL A 32 0.76 -2.89 14.15
N ALA A 33 1.65 -2.59 15.11
CA ALA A 33 1.32 -1.80 16.28
C ALA A 33 0.86 -0.38 15.89
N ALA A 34 1.63 0.30 15.04
CA ALA A 34 1.28 1.63 14.54
C ALA A 34 -0.07 1.63 13.77
N CYS A 35 -0.32 0.61 12.94
CA CYS A 35 -1.59 0.49 12.23
C CYS A 35 -2.79 0.33 13.18
N ARG A 36 -2.63 -0.36 14.31
CA ARG A 36 -3.69 -0.48 15.32
C ARG A 36 -3.99 0.86 15.98
N GLU A 37 -2.95 1.62 16.32
CA GLU A 37 -3.11 2.96 16.88
C GLU A 37 -3.84 3.88 15.90
N TRP A 38 -3.43 3.89 14.63
CA TRP A 38 -4.06 4.71 13.60
C TRP A 38 -5.51 4.30 13.31
N ALA A 39 -5.84 3.01 13.41
CA ALA A 39 -7.22 2.53 13.27
C ALA A 39 -8.17 3.10 14.33
N GLY A 40 -7.66 3.41 15.53
CA GLY A 40 -8.38 4.12 16.59
C GLY A 40 -8.19 5.64 16.59
N GLY A 41 -7.50 6.19 15.58
CA GLY A 41 -7.18 7.61 15.49
C GLY A 41 -8.36 8.52 15.16
N PRO A 42 -8.12 9.83 14.90
CA PRO A 42 -9.16 10.81 14.65
C PRO A 42 -10.14 10.45 13.52
N VAL A 43 -9.64 9.78 12.48
CA VAL A 43 -10.43 9.22 11.40
C VAL A 43 -10.24 7.70 11.44
N PRO A 44 -11.24 6.93 11.90
CA PRO A 44 -11.07 5.51 12.14
C PRO A 44 -11.04 4.71 10.84
N LEU A 45 -10.66 3.44 10.98
CA LEU A 45 -10.72 2.44 9.91
C LEU A 45 -12.15 2.34 9.35
N ARG A 46 -12.29 2.50 8.03
CA ARG A 46 -13.62 2.56 7.37
C ARG A 46 -13.66 1.81 6.05
N ARG A 47 -14.85 1.42 5.61
CA ARG A 47 -15.09 0.98 4.22
C ARG A 47 -15.47 2.17 3.36
N THR A 48 -14.78 2.35 2.24
CA THR A 48 -15.04 3.46 1.31
C THR A 48 -16.29 3.17 0.48
N ARG A 49 -17.21 4.14 0.42
CA ARG A 49 -18.34 4.14 -0.52
C ARG A 49 -17.89 4.72 -1.85
N LEU A 50 -18.09 3.98 -2.93
CA LEU A 50 -17.77 4.41 -4.27
C LEU A 50 -18.92 5.25 -4.84
N PRO A 51 -18.65 6.19 -5.77
CA PRO A 51 -19.67 7.06 -6.37
C PRO A 51 -20.82 6.30 -7.04
N ARG A 52 -20.56 5.07 -7.50
CA ARG A 52 -21.56 4.19 -8.14
C ARG A 52 -22.33 3.30 -7.15
N GLY A 53 -22.29 3.61 -5.85
CA GLY A 53 -23.05 2.93 -4.80
C GLY A 53 -22.41 1.68 -4.20
N GLY A 54 -21.35 1.13 -4.80
CA GLY A 54 -20.62 0.00 -4.25
C GLY A 54 -19.81 0.36 -3.01
N VAL A 55 -19.69 -0.57 -2.05
CA VAL A 55 -18.84 -0.43 -0.86
C VAL A 55 -17.63 -1.33 -1.02
N MET A 56 -16.42 -0.77 -0.84
CA MET A 56 -15.20 -1.58 -0.85
C MET A 56 -15.23 -2.56 0.33
N SER A 57 -14.88 -3.82 0.07
CA SER A 57 -14.72 -4.83 1.13
C SER A 57 -13.51 -4.54 2.01
N VAL A 58 -12.48 -3.93 1.41
CA VAL A 58 -11.28 -3.40 2.09
C VAL A 58 -11.65 -2.25 3.01
N GLN A 59 -11.04 -2.26 4.19
CA GLN A 59 -11.12 -1.13 5.11
C GLN A 59 -9.84 -0.29 5.03
N THR A 60 -9.95 1.04 5.10
CA THR A 60 -8.83 1.95 4.92
C THR A 60 -8.73 2.98 6.05
N VAL A 61 -7.51 3.21 6.53
CA VAL A 61 -7.11 4.39 7.31
C VAL A 61 -6.20 5.24 6.44
N CYS A 62 -6.30 6.56 6.57
CA CYS A 62 -5.43 7.50 5.85
C CYS A 62 -4.58 8.30 6.85
N LEU A 63 -3.34 8.60 6.49
CA LEU A 63 -2.43 9.47 7.23
C LEU A 63 -1.94 10.60 6.33
N GLY A 64 -1.72 11.79 6.90
CA GLY A 64 -1.26 13.00 6.23
C GLY A 64 -2.36 13.67 5.39
N TRP A 65 -2.94 12.90 4.48
CA TRP A 65 -4.06 13.29 3.64
C TRP A 65 -5.13 12.22 3.64
N HIS A 66 -6.38 12.64 3.78
CA HIS A 66 -7.54 11.79 3.63
C HIS A 66 -7.83 11.57 2.15
N TRP A 67 -7.80 10.31 1.72
CA TRP A 67 -8.23 9.94 0.38
C TRP A 67 -9.73 9.63 0.36
N ARG A 68 -10.41 10.20 -0.63
CA ARG A 68 -11.73 9.76 -1.10
C ARG A 68 -11.66 9.67 -2.63
N PRO A 69 -12.59 8.95 -3.29
CA PRO A 69 -12.55 8.81 -4.74
C PRO A 69 -12.31 10.15 -5.45
N TYR A 70 -11.23 10.24 -6.22
CA TYR A 70 -10.82 11.39 -7.03
C TYR A 70 -10.24 12.60 -6.28
N ARG A 71 -9.98 12.49 -4.96
CA ARG A 71 -9.52 13.65 -4.18
C ARG A 71 -8.79 13.29 -2.89
N TYR A 72 -7.76 14.08 -2.59
CA TYR A 72 -7.19 14.21 -1.25
C TYR A 72 -7.68 15.48 -0.53
N SER A 73 -7.88 15.38 0.78
CA SER A 73 -8.24 16.49 1.67
C SER A 73 -7.57 16.36 3.04
N ARG A 74 -7.47 17.45 3.81
CA ARG A 74 -6.98 17.39 5.21
C ARG A 74 -8.06 16.90 6.19
N THR A 75 -9.33 16.96 5.80
CA THR A 75 -10.49 16.53 6.60
C THR A 75 -11.22 15.37 5.93
N ALA A 76 -11.80 14.50 6.75
CA ALA A 76 -12.57 13.34 6.34
C ALA A 76 -14.08 13.63 6.34
N ASP A 77 -14.52 14.56 5.49
CA ASP A 77 -15.92 15.03 5.47
C ASP A 77 -16.92 13.93 5.11
N ASP A 78 -16.50 12.91 4.36
CA ASP A 78 -17.28 11.72 4.00
C ASP A 78 -17.33 10.65 5.11
N VAL A 79 -16.71 10.91 6.26
CA VAL A 79 -16.62 9.97 7.39
C VAL A 79 -17.17 10.58 8.66
N ASN A 80 -16.50 11.60 9.19
CA ASN A 80 -16.83 12.21 10.48
C ASN A 80 -16.41 13.69 10.58
N GLY A 81 -15.94 14.30 9.48
CA GLY A 81 -15.50 15.70 9.42
C GLY A 81 -14.20 16.01 10.17
N ARG A 82 -13.53 15.02 10.77
CA ARG A 82 -12.30 15.25 11.54
C ARG A 82 -11.09 15.41 10.62
N ARG A 83 -10.07 16.10 11.11
CA ARG A 83 -8.76 16.18 10.46
C ARG A 83 -8.10 14.81 10.49
N VAL A 84 -7.50 14.41 9.37
CA VAL A 84 -6.72 13.17 9.26
C VAL A 84 -5.51 13.20 10.20
N ALA A 85 -5.10 12.03 10.70
CA ALA A 85 -3.88 11.90 11.49
C ALA A 85 -2.66 12.40 10.68
N PRO A 86 -1.65 13.01 11.32
CA PRO A 86 -0.47 13.48 10.61
C PRO A 86 0.30 12.31 9.96
N PHE A 87 1.04 12.61 8.90
CA PHE A 87 1.99 11.66 8.32
C PHE A 87 3.24 11.59 9.21
N PRO A 88 3.62 10.42 9.74
CA PRO A 88 4.80 10.30 10.60
C PRO A 88 6.11 10.46 9.84
N VAL A 89 7.07 11.21 10.40
CA VAL A 89 8.40 11.42 9.78
C VAL A 89 9.12 10.09 9.52
N TRP A 90 9.15 9.20 10.52
CA TRP A 90 9.80 7.89 10.41
C TRP A 90 9.20 7.02 9.29
N LEU A 91 7.92 7.20 8.96
CA LEU A 91 7.27 6.48 7.86
C LEU A 91 7.75 7.02 6.51
N GLY A 92 8.03 8.32 6.43
CA GLY A 92 8.67 8.93 5.28
C GLY A 92 10.11 8.45 5.08
N ASP A 93 10.86 8.32 6.17
CA ASP A 93 12.22 7.76 6.15
C ASP A 93 12.20 6.30 5.66
N LEU A 94 11.25 5.50 6.15
CA LEU A 94 11.03 4.13 5.69
C LEU A 94 10.69 4.08 4.20
N GLY A 95 9.85 5.00 3.72
CA GLY A 95 9.50 5.13 2.30
C GLY A 95 10.72 5.46 1.43
N ARG A 96 11.57 6.41 1.84
CA ARG A 96 12.81 6.73 1.12
C ARG A 96 13.76 5.55 1.04
N ARG A 97 13.92 4.82 2.15
CA ARG A 97 14.72 3.58 2.16
C ARG A 97 14.14 2.54 1.20
N ALA A 98 12.82 2.35 1.20
CA ALA A 98 12.16 1.41 0.30
C ALA A 98 12.40 1.75 -1.18
N VAL A 99 12.30 3.03 -1.56
CA VAL A 99 12.61 3.48 -2.92
C VAL A 99 14.09 3.29 -3.25
N ALA A 100 15.00 3.59 -2.32
CA ALA A 100 16.43 3.41 -2.53
C ALA A 100 16.79 1.94 -2.78
N ASP A 101 16.26 1.03 -1.96
CA ASP A 101 16.54 -0.41 -2.07
C ASP A 101 15.86 -1.05 -3.30
N ALA A 102 14.70 -0.54 -3.73
CA ALA A 102 13.97 -1.07 -4.88
C ALA A 102 14.44 -0.46 -6.21
N CYS A 103 14.61 0.85 -6.29
CA CYS A 103 14.80 1.63 -7.52
C CYS A 103 16.15 2.35 -7.60
N GLY A 104 16.92 2.38 -6.51
CA GLY A 104 18.22 3.05 -6.43
C GLY A 104 18.17 4.43 -5.73
N PRO A 105 19.31 4.88 -5.19
CA PRO A 105 19.38 6.08 -4.34
C PRO A 105 19.01 7.37 -5.07
N ALA A 106 19.30 7.48 -6.37
CA ALA A 106 18.96 8.66 -7.17
C ALA A 106 17.44 8.89 -7.27
N VAL A 107 16.64 7.82 -7.31
CA VAL A 107 15.17 7.92 -7.31
C VAL A 107 14.66 8.31 -5.92
N ALA A 108 15.36 7.90 -4.86
CA ALA A 108 14.98 8.16 -3.48
C ALA A 108 15.25 9.60 -3.01
N GLU A 109 16.20 10.31 -3.63
CA GLU A 109 16.62 11.66 -3.23
C GLU A 109 15.46 12.68 -3.26
N GLY A 110 14.58 12.57 -4.26
CA GLY A 110 13.38 13.41 -4.39
C GLY A 110 12.13 12.85 -3.71
N TYR A 111 12.17 11.63 -3.17
CA TYR A 111 10.97 10.96 -2.68
C TYR A 111 10.55 11.48 -1.31
N ALA A 112 9.49 12.28 -1.27
CA ALA A 112 8.98 12.90 -0.04
C ALA A 112 7.50 12.54 0.17
N PRO A 113 7.17 11.29 0.57
CA PRO A 113 5.78 10.89 0.77
C PRO A 113 5.16 11.68 1.92
N ASP A 114 3.93 12.11 1.70
CA ASP A 114 3.14 12.91 2.64
C ASP A 114 1.76 12.30 2.90
N ALA A 115 1.44 11.18 2.25
CA ALA A 115 0.24 10.40 2.48
C ALA A 115 0.55 8.91 2.62
N ALA A 116 -0.17 8.26 3.55
CA ALA A 116 -0.21 6.80 3.64
C ALA A 116 -1.67 6.32 3.63
N LEU A 117 -1.94 5.30 2.82
CA LEU A 117 -3.19 4.54 2.88
C LEU A 117 -2.89 3.17 3.50
N VAL A 118 -3.48 2.91 4.67
CA VAL A 118 -3.39 1.62 5.34
C VAL A 118 -4.65 0.84 5.04
N ASN A 119 -4.52 -0.20 4.22
CA ASN A 119 -5.61 -1.07 3.79
C ASN A 119 -5.59 -2.38 4.58
N PHE A 120 -6.69 -2.68 5.26
CA PHE A 120 -6.96 -3.97 5.89
C PHE A 120 -7.88 -4.82 5.03
N TYR A 121 -7.45 -6.05 4.78
CA TYR A 121 -8.17 -7.07 4.04
C TYR A 121 -8.48 -8.23 4.98
N ASP A 122 -9.76 -8.54 5.15
CA ASP A 122 -10.18 -9.85 5.66
C ASP A 122 -9.97 -10.94 4.58
N GLU A 123 -10.34 -12.18 4.87
CA GLU A 123 -10.14 -13.31 3.97
C GLU A 123 -11.01 -13.29 2.70
N HIS A 124 -12.02 -12.43 2.64
CA HIS A 124 -12.92 -12.28 1.50
C HIS A 124 -12.72 -10.94 0.77
N ALA A 125 -11.98 -10.01 1.36
CA ALA A 125 -11.72 -8.71 0.80
C ALA A 125 -10.87 -8.79 -0.47
N THR A 126 -11.26 -8.00 -1.46
CA THR A 126 -10.60 -7.92 -2.76
C THR A 126 -10.55 -6.46 -3.21
N MET A 127 -9.65 -6.17 -4.14
CA MET A 127 -9.52 -4.86 -4.75
C MET A 127 -9.39 -5.03 -6.26
N GLY A 128 -10.37 -4.51 -7.00
CA GLY A 128 -10.38 -4.58 -8.46
C GLY A 128 -9.24 -3.77 -9.08
N MET A 129 -8.99 -4.00 -10.37
CA MET A 129 -7.98 -3.26 -11.12
C MET A 129 -8.28 -1.75 -11.09
N HIS A 130 -7.33 -0.98 -10.57
CA HIS A 130 -7.40 0.48 -10.44
C HIS A 130 -6.03 1.11 -10.65
N GLN A 131 -6.00 2.43 -10.75
CA GLN A 131 -4.77 3.23 -10.81
C GLN A 131 -4.75 4.17 -9.62
N ASP A 132 -3.55 4.42 -9.12
CA ASP A 132 -3.28 5.50 -8.18
C ASP A 132 -2.96 6.76 -9.00
N LYS A 133 -3.99 7.59 -9.23
CA LYS A 133 -3.89 8.74 -10.14
C LYS A 133 -4.51 10.02 -9.59
N ASP A 134 -4.79 10.03 -8.29
CA ASP A 134 -5.39 11.18 -7.62
C ASP A 134 -4.31 12.12 -7.05
N GLU A 135 -3.04 11.73 -7.15
CA GLU A 135 -1.86 12.56 -6.88
C GLU A 135 -1.54 13.50 -8.05
N ARG A 136 -0.88 14.65 -7.79
CA ARG A 136 -0.47 15.59 -8.84
C ARG A 136 0.81 15.21 -9.57
N GLY A 137 1.65 14.40 -8.94
CA GLY A 137 2.95 13.97 -9.46
C GLY A 137 2.98 12.50 -9.83
N ASP A 138 4.12 12.09 -10.38
CA ASP A 138 4.43 10.73 -10.81
C ASP A 138 5.46 10.02 -9.92
N ASP A 139 5.69 10.54 -8.71
CA ASP A 139 6.53 9.94 -7.68
C ASP A 139 6.15 8.48 -7.40
N PRO A 140 7.13 7.57 -7.16
CA PRO A 140 6.85 6.16 -6.94
C PRO A 140 5.81 5.88 -5.85
N VAL A 141 5.01 4.84 -6.06
CA VAL A 141 4.16 4.26 -5.02
C VAL A 141 4.93 3.16 -4.31
N VAL A 142 5.09 3.29 -3.00
CA VAL A 142 5.67 2.26 -2.12
C VAL A 142 4.54 1.47 -1.49
N SER A 143 4.60 0.14 -1.56
CA SER A 143 3.57 -0.76 -1.03
C SER A 143 4.21 -1.85 -0.16
N LEU A 144 3.91 -1.84 1.13
CA LEU A 144 4.39 -2.84 2.10
C LEU A 144 3.27 -3.81 2.44
N SER A 145 3.56 -5.12 2.48
CA SER A 145 2.59 -6.17 2.80
C SER A 145 2.91 -6.83 4.14
N ILE A 146 1.92 -6.99 5.02
CA ILE A 146 2.06 -7.66 6.32
C ILE A 146 0.85 -8.57 6.56
N GLY A 147 1.08 -9.76 7.11
CA GLY A 147 0.02 -10.75 7.39
C GLY A 147 -0.18 -11.73 6.24
N ALA A 148 -1.44 -12.06 5.95
CA ALA A 148 -1.78 -13.07 4.95
C ALA A 148 -1.25 -12.69 3.55
N THR A 149 -0.68 -13.68 2.86
CA THR A 149 -0.22 -13.56 1.48
C THR A 149 -1.39 -13.21 0.57
N CYS A 150 -1.17 -12.34 -0.41
CA CYS A 150 -2.15 -12.08 -1.47
C CYS A 150 -1.60 -12.39 -2.85
N VAL A 151 -2.52 -12.58 -3.79
CA VAL A 151 -2.22 -12.44 -5.22
C VAL A 151 -2.37 -10.96 -5.54
N PHE A 152 -1.26 -10.32 -5.91
CA PHE A 152 -1.23 -8.95 -6.42
C PHE A 152 -1.13 -8.99 -7.94
N ARG A 153 -2.14 -8.43 -8.61
CA ARG A 153 -2.19 -8.37 -10.06
C ARG A 153 -1.63 -7.03 -10.52
N PHE A 154 -0.52 -7.05 -11.24
CA PHE A 154 0.12 -5.87 -11.78
C PHE A 154 -0.02 -5.83 -13.30
N GLY A 155 -0.73 -4.83 -13.82
CA GLY A 155 -1.09 -4.68 -15.23
C GLY A 155 -0.24 -3.66 -15.98
N ASN A 156 -0.84 -3.10 -17.03
CA ASN A 156 -0.26 -2.05 -17.87
C ASN A 156 -0.89 -0.68 -17.57
N THR A 157 -0.42 0.39 -18.21
CA THR A 157 -0.92 1.76 -18.00
C THR A 157 -2.14 2.12 -18.85
N GLN A 158 -2.52 1.29 -19.82
CA GLN A 158 -3.51 1.61 -20.85
C GLN A 158 -4.90 1.08 -20.50
N THR A 159 -5.00 -0.15 -19.99
CA THR A 159 -6.26 -0.85 -19.76
C THR A 159 -6.28 -1.64 -18.46
N ARG A 160 -7.49 -1.84 -17.92
CA ARG A 160 -7.77 -2.74 -16.79
C ARG A 160 -7.59 -4.22 -17.15
N GLY A 161 -7.54 -4.54 -18.44
CA GLY A 161 -7.39 -5.90 -18.96
C GLY A 161 -5.93 -6.38 -19.04
N ARG A 162 -5.72 -7.45 -19.79
CA ARG A 162 -4.38 -7.99 -20.09
C ARG A 162 -3.56 -7.02 -20.96
N PRO A 163 -2.21 -7.12 -20.95
CA PRO A 163 -1.41 -8.03 -20.14
C PRO A 163 -1.31 -7.59 -18.68
N TYR A 164 -1.22 -8.58 -17.78
CA TYR A 164 -0.88 -8.41 -16.37
C TYR A 164 -0.06 -9.60 -15.89
N THR A 165 0.72 -9.36 -14.84
CA THR A 165 1.50 -10.36 -14.10
C THR A 165 0.91 -10.49 -12.70
N ASP A 166 0.59 -11.72 -12.29
CA ASP A 166 0.19 -12.00 -10.92
C ASP A 166 1.45 -12.32 -10.09
N VAL A 167 1.62 -11.60 -8.98
CA VAL A 167 2.76 -11.70 -8.06
C VAL A 167 2.23 -12.08 -6.67
N GLU A 168 2.84 -13.05 -6.02
CA GLU A 168 2.51 -13.35 -4.62
C GLU A 168 3.26 -12.39 -3.68
N LEU A 169 2.50 -11.58 -2.95
CA LEU A 169 3.04 -10.71 -1.91
C LEU A 169 2.78 -11.32 -0.54
N ALA A 170 3.85 -11.78 0.11
CA ALA A 170 3.82 -12.36 1.45
C ALA A 170 4.12 -11.31 2.53
N SER A 171 3.99 -11.71 3.80
CA SER A 171 4.30 -10.85 4.94
C SER A 171 5.78 -10.41 4.94
N GLY A 172 6.01 -9.11 4.88
CA GLY A 172 7.32 -8.47 4.82
C GLY A 172 7.76 -8.06 3.41
N ASP A 173 6.97 -8.37 2.38
CA ASP A 173 7.30 -7.99 1.01
C ASP A 173 7.09 -6.50 0.77
N LEU A 174 8.05 -5.92 0.04
CA LEU A 174 7.98 -4.58 -0.52
C LEU A 174 7.69 -4.68 -2.02
N PHE A 175 6.79 -3.82 -2.50
CA PHE A 175 6.57 -3.60 -3.93
C PHE A 175 6.62 -2.09 -4.20
N VAL A 176 7.43 -1.66 -5.16
CA VAL A 176 7.54 -0.25 -5.56
C VAL A 176 7.26 -0.14 -7.04
N PHE A 177 6.39 0.80 -7.43
CA PHE A 177 6.16 1.11 -8.84
C PHE A 177 6.14 2.61 -9.10
N GLY A 178 6.93 3.05 -10.08
CA GLY A 178 7.11 4.44 -10.47
C GLY A 178 7.52 4.55 -11.94
N GLY A 179 7.93 5.74 -12.36
CA GLY A 179 8.37 5.98 -13.74
C GLY A 179 7.36 5.45 -14.77
N PRO A 180 7.77 4.63 -15.76
CA PRO A 180 6.87 4.07 -16.77
C PRO A 180 5.69 3.27 -16.20
N ALA A 181 5.84 2.71 -15.01
CA ALA A 181 4.85 1.89 -14.34
C ALA A 181 4.02 2.65 -13.30
N ARG A 182 4.27 3.95 -13.08
CA ARG A 182 3.64 4.76 -12.03
C ARG A 182 2.10 4.71 -12.07
N PHE A 183 1.54 4.68 -13.27
CA PHE A 183 0.10 4.63 -13.49
C PHE A 183 -0.36 3.26 -13.99
N ALA A 184 0.35 2.19 -13.66
CA ALA A 184 -0.08 0.84 -14.02
C ALA A 184 -1.37 0.47 -13.27
N TYR A 185 -2.32 -0.14 -13.99
CA TYR A 185 -3.49 -0.74 -13.37
C TYR A 185 -3.04 -1.90 -12.48
N HIS A 186 -3.52 -1.96 -11.25
CA HIS A 186 -3.19 -3.03 -10.33
C HIS A 186 -4.34 -3.34 -9.37
N GLY A 187 -4.27 -4.49 -8.69
CA GLY A 187 -5.31 -4.90 -7.76
C GLY A 187 -4.94 -6.12 -6.94
N VAL A 188 -5.85 -6.50 -6.05
CA VAL A 188 -5.73 -7.68 -5.18
C VAL A 188 -6.94 -8.57 -5.43
N PRO A 189 -6.88 -9.48 -6.43
CA PRO A 189 -7.98 -10.41 -6.72
C PRO A 189 -8.26 -11.41 -5.60
N ARG A 190 -7.26 -11.73 -4.75
CA ARG A 190 -7.40 -12.74 -3.69
C ARG A 190 -6.41 -12.55 -2.54
N VAL A 191 -6.88 -12.72 -1.31
CA VAL A 191 -6.06 -12.96 -0.12
C VAL A 191 -6.08 -14.47 0.19
N ARG A 192 -4.95 -15.04 0.60
CA ARG A 192 -4.81 -16.48 0.94
C ARG A 192 -5.04 -16.69 2.44
N PRO A 193 -6.16 -17.27 2.87
CA PRO A 193 -6.42 -17.52 4.28
C PRO A 193 -5.35 -18.43 4.91
N GLY A 194 -5.10 -18.29 6.21
CA GLY A 194 -4.18 -19.16 6.95
C GLY A 194 -2.69 -18.98 6.65
N THR A 195 -2.30 -17.97 5.87
CA THR A 195 -0.89 -17.69 5.53
C THR A 195 -0.26 -16.57 6.36
N ALA A 196 -1.03 -15.93 7.23
CA ALA A 196 -0.51 -14.92 8.15
C ALA A 196 0.43 -15.55 9.17
N ASP A 197 1.51 -14.84 9.52
CA ASP A 197 2.40 -15.20 10.61
C ASP A 197 2.01 -14.42 11.88
N PRO A 198 1.48 -15.10 12.93
CA PRO A 198 1.12 -14.44 14.19
C PRO A 198 2.27 -13.68 14.85
N SER A 199 3.53 -14.03 14.56
CA SER A 199 4.71 -13.34 15.11
C SER A 199 4.85 -11.89 14.64
N SER A 200 4.16 -11.54 13.54
CA SER A 200 4.02 -10.16 13.06
C SER A 200 3.10 -9.31 13.94
N GLY A 201 2.37 -9.94 14.88
CA GLY A 201 1.33 -9.31 15.67
C GLY A 201 -0.02 -9.29 14.97
N LEU A 202 -0.15 -9.76 13.72
CA LEU A 202 -1.42 -9.86 12.99
C LEU A 202 -1.82 -11.33 12.80
N GLU A 203 -2.75 -11.82 13.62
CA GLU A 203 -3.18 -13.23 13.60
C GLU A 203 -3.97 -13.62 12.35
N ARG A 204 -4.75 -12.67 11.80
CA ARG A 204 -5.64 -12.89 10.65
C ARG A 204 -5.69 -11.67 9.76
N GLY A 205 -6.02 -11.91 8.49
CA GLY A 205 -6.13 -10.87 7.47
C GLY A 205 -4.77 -10.38 6.99
N ARG A 206 -4.81 -9.30 6.21
CA ARG A 206 -3.65 -8.67 5.58
C ARG A 206 -3.71 -7.16 5.77
N LEU A 207 -2.58 -6.57 6.12
CA LEU A 207 -2.35 -5.13 6.04
C LEU A 207 -1.52 -4.81 4.80
N ASN A 208 -1.84 -3.67 4.20
CA ASN A 208 -1.04 -3.05 3.17
C ASN A 208 -0.89 -1.56 3.46
N LEU A 209 0.35 -1.10 3.55
CA LEU A 209 0.66 0.32 3.71
C LEU A 209 1.17 0.83 2.37
N THR A 210 0.44 1.79 1.80
CA THR A 210 0.79 2.42 0.53
C THR A 210 1.20 3.86 0.77
N LEU A 211 2.47 4.19 0.54
CA LEU A 211 3.01 5.54 0.69
C LEU A 211 3.03 6.27 -0.65
N ARG A 212 2.62 7.53 -0.64
CA ARG A 212 2.44 8.34 -1.84
C ARG A 212 2.85 9.79 -1.59
N VAL A 213 3.27 10.46 -2.66
CA VAL A 213 3.48 11.90 -2.71
C VAL A 213 2.26 12.51 -3.37
N THR A 214 1.49 13.33 -2.65
CA THR A 214 0.26 13.92 -3.21
C THR A 214 0.54 15.08 -4.16
N GLY A 215 1.67 15.78 -3.97
CA GLY A 215 2.01 17.03 -4.67
C GLY A 215 1.09 18.20 -4.28
N LEU A 216 0.36 18.08 -3.18
CA LEU A 216 -0.51 19.13 -2.65
C LEU A 216 0.24 19.97 -1.62
N ALA A 217 0.09 21.29 -1.72
CA ALA A 217 0.46 22.18 -0.62
C ALA A 217 -0.63 22.12 0.45
N GLY A 218 -0.24 22.16 1.72
CA GLY A 218 -1.21 22.31 2.80
C GLY A 218 -0.56 22.40 4.14
#